data_AF-A0A936SW67-F1
#
_entry.id   AF-A0A936SW67-F1
#
_cell.length_a   1.000
_cell.length_b   1.000
_cell.length_c   1.000
_cell.angle_alpha   90.00
_cell.angle_beta   90.00
_cell.angle_gamma   90.00
#
_symmetry.space_group_name_H-M   'P 1'
#
loop_
_entity.id
_entity.type
_entity.pdbx_description
1 polymer ?
#
loop_
_entity_poly.entity_id
_entity_poly.type
_entity_poly.pdbx_seq_one_letter_code
_entity_poly.pdbx_strand_id
1 'polypeptide(L)'
;MLLASSDLRAVSAARRRAPGYTLLVGQALTTVLALAAVLALSTLAISRARTLYDDLRYGRPRVSHLDGFLGHGEARGVPSHLMALNLHRKIVLVEFPGGDTAKPKVLEGPYLFGAQSDQTPVGMQLRDMDRDGALDVVLDIDDEWLIYLNKDGGLRLPTDAEQQRIRQLNEPEGAANGTR
;
A
#
# COMPACT_ATOMS: atom_id res chain seq x y z
N MET A 1 -68.09 -66.12 -16.82
CA MET A 1 -67.55 -66.41 -15.47
C MET A 1 -66.27 -65.61 -15.33
N LEU A 2 -66.32 -64.56 -14.50
CA LEU A 2 -65.27 -63.55 -14.27
C LEU A 2 -64.16 -64.09 -13.37
N LEU A 3 -62.90 -64.04 -13.79
CA LEU A 3 -61.71 -64.05 -12.92
C LEU A 3 -60.67 -63.11 -13.59
N ALA A 4 -60.69 -61.82 -13.23
CA ALA A 4 -59.88 -61.23 -12.15
C ALA A 4 -58.43 -60.95 -12.60
N SER A 5 -58.26 -59.77 -13.20
CA SER A 5 -56.99 -59.08 -13.37
C SER A 5 -56.54 -58.47 -12.04
N SER A 6 -55.40 -58.87 -11.47
CA SER A 6 -54.66 -58.06 -10.49
C SER A 6 -53.39 -58.76 -10.01
N ASP A 7 -52.28 -58.62 -10.75
CA ASP A 7 -50.94 -58.80 -10.18
C ASP A 7 -50.03 -57.66 -10.66
N LEU A 8 -50.47 -56.42 -10.40
CA LEU A 8 -49.57 -55.27 -10.34
C LEU A 8 -48.90 -55.29 -8.96
N ARG A 9 -47.79 -56.02 -8.83
CA ARG A 9 -46.87 -55.84 -7.71
C ARG A 9 -46.33 -54.42 -7.78
N ALA A 10 -46.91 -53.53 -6.98
CA ALA A 10 -46.35 -52.22 -6.71
C ALA A 10 -44.96 -52.43 -6.09
N VAL A 11 -43.91 -52.20 -6.88
CA VAL A 11 -42.55 -52.03 -6.38
C VAL A 11 -42.57 -50.72 -5.61
N SER A 12 -42.85 -50.80 -4.32
CA SER A 12 -42.72 -49.69 -3.40
C SER A 12 -41.23 -49.32 -3.34
N ALA A 13 -40.87 -48.25 -4.05
CA ALA A 13 -39.56 -47.64 -3.91
C ALA A 13 -39.41 -47.18 -2.46
N ALA A 14 -38.72 -48.00 -1.66
CA ALA A 14 -38.40 -47.67 -0.28
C ALA A 14 -37.60 -46.37 -0.27
N ARG A 15 -38.26 -45.28 0.07
CA ARG A 15 -37.66 -43.95 0.16
C ARG A 15 -36.66 -44.00 1.31
N ARG A 16 -35.39 -44.25 0.99
CA ARG A 16 -34.29 -44.22 1.96
C ARG A 16 -34.22 -42.81 2.53
N ARG A 17 -34.80 -42.61 3.71
CA ARG A 17 -34.60 -41.39 4.49
C ARG A 17 -33.13 -41.37 4.89
N ALA A 18 -32.38 -40.41 4.35
CA ALA A 18 -31.03 -40.15 4.79
C ALA A 18 -31.07 -39.89 6.31
N PRO A 19 -30.22 -40.55 7.12
CA PRO A 19 -30.24 -40.36 8.56
C PRO A 19 -29.88 -38.90 8.89
N GLY A 20 -30.56 -38.29 9.87
CA GLY A 20 -30.48 -36.84 10.13
C GLY A 20 -29.07 -36.26 10.28
N TYR A 21 -28.10 -37.07 10.72
CA TYR A 21 -26.69 -36.66 10.81
C TYR A 21 -26.06 -36.35 9.44
N THR A 22 -26.44 -37.04 8.35
CA THR A 22 -25.91 -36.76 7.00
C THR A 22 -26.39 -35.41 6.46
N LEU A 23 -27.63 -35.03 6.78
CA LEU A 23 -28.17 -33.71 6.49
C LEU A 23 -27.44 -32.62 7.30
N LEU A 24 -27.20 -32.85 8.59
CA LEU A 24 -26.46 -31.91 9.44
C LEU A 24 -25.00 -31.73 9.01
N VAL A 25 -24.31 -32.81 8.64
CA VAL A 25 -22.92 -32.75 8.13
C VAL A 25 -22.87 -32.04 6.77
N GLY A 26 -23.81 -32.33 5.87
CA GLY A 26 -23.91 -31.61 4.59
C GLY A 26 -24.21 -30.11 4.77
N GLN A 27 -25.08 -29.77 5.72
CA GLN A 27 -25.36 -28.38 6.09
C GLN A 27 -24.13 -27.70 6.70
N ALA A 28 -23.42 -28.35 7.61
CA ALA A 28 -22.19 -27.80 8.19
C ALA A 28 -21.09 -27.59 7.14
N LEU A 29 -20.92 -28.52 6.19
CA LEU A 29 -19.94 -28.37 5.12
C LEU A 29 -20.30 -27.21 4.18
N THR A 30 -21.58 -27.10 3.80
CA THR A 30 -22.04 -26.01 2.92
C THR A 30 -21.94 -24.64 3.60
N THR A 31 -22.22 -24.53 4.90
CA THR A 31 -22.03 -23.26 5.63
C THR A 31 -20.55 -22.87 5.72
N VAL A 32 -19.66 -23.84 5.97
CA VAL A 32 -18.21 -23.59 5.98
C VAL A 32 -17.71 -23.13 4.61
N LEU A 33 -18.12 -23.80 3.53
CA LEU A 33 -17.74 -23.42 2.17
C LEU A 33 -18.32 -22.06 1.76
N ALA A 34 -19.57 -21.76 2.14
CA ALA A 34 -20.17 -20.46 1.90
C ALA A 34 -19.42 -19.35 2.65
N LEU A 35 -19.04 -19.58 3.91
CA LEU A 35 -18.24 -18.63 4.68
C LEU A 35 -16.87 -18.41 4.06
N ALA A 36 -16.18 -19.49 3.65
CA ALA A 36 -14.90 -19.40 2.97
C ALA A 36 -15.01 -18.61 1.65
N ALA A 37 -16.07 -18.83 0.88
CA ALA A 37 -16.33 -18.08 -0.36
C ALA A 37 -16.59 -16.60 -0.09
N VAL A 38 -17.39 -16.27 0.93
CA VAL A 38 -17.65 -14.88 1.34
C VAL A 38 -16.35 -14.20 1.74
N LEU A 39 -15.51 -14.84 2.55
CA LEU A 39 -14.21 -14.30 2.95
C LEU A 39 -13.29 -14.08 1.74
N ALA A 40 -13.19 -15.05 0.81
CA ALA A 40 -12.36 -14.93 -0.38
C ALA A 40 -12.83 -13.81 -1.34
N LEU A 41 -14.15 -13.66 -1.52
CA LEU A 41 -14.70 -12.56 -2.31
C LEU A 41 -14.48 -11.21 -1.64
N SER A 42 -14.54 -11.16 -0.31
CA SER A 42 -14.32 -9.94 0.47
C SER A 42 -12.88 -9.45 0.35
N THR A 43 -11.88 -10.35 0.42
CA THR A 43 -10.47 -9.97 0.25
C THR A 43 -10.20 -9.44 -1.16
N LEU A 44 -10.78 -10.05 -2.19
CA LEU A 44 -10.67 -9.57 -3.57
C LEU A 44 -11.28 -8.17 -3.72
N ALA A 45 -12.49 -7.96 -3.20
CA ALA A 45 -13.17 -6.66 -3.25
C ALA A 45 -12.37 -5.56 -2.54
N ILE A 46 -11.85 -5.84 -1.33
CA ILE A 46 -11.02 -4.90 -0.57
C ILE A 46 -9.74 -4.55 -1.33
N SER A 47 -9.05 -5.55 -1.91
CA SER A 47 -7.83 -5.29 -2.68
C SER A 47 -8.09 -4.37 -3.88
N ARG A 48 -9.18 -4.60 -4.63
CA ARG A 48 -9.57 -3.76 -5.77
C ARG A 48 -9.96 -2.35 -5.34
N ALA A 49 -10.67 -2.22 -4.22
CA ALA A 49 -11.04 -0.93 -3.67
C ALA A 49 -9.81 -0.11 -3.25
N ARG A 50 -8.82 -0.73 -2.60
CA ARG A 50 -7.55 -0.07 -2.26
C ARG A 50 -6.83 0.42 -3.50
N THR A 51 -6.66 -0.45 -4.50
CA THR A 51 -6.01 -0.06 -5.77
C THR A 51 -6.75 1.10 -6.45
N LEU A 52 -8.08 1.09 -6.50
CA LEU A 52 -8.85 2.20 -7.07
C LEU A 52 -8.69 3.50 -6.27
N TYR A 53 -8.67 3.41 -4.94
CA TYR A 53 -8.42 4.55 -4.08
C TYR A 53 -7.02 5.15 -4.33
N ASP A 54 -6.01 4.30 -4.40
CA ASP A 54 -4.63 4.72 -4.69
C ASP A 54 -4.53 5.33 -6.09
N ASP A 55 -5.19 4.72 -7.09
CA ASP A 55 -5.24 5.24 -8.46
C ASP A 55 -5.90 6.62 -8.53
N LEU A 56 -6.93 6.89 -7.71
CA LEU A 56 -7.57 8.20 -7.63
C LEU A 56 -6.70 9.23 -6.90
N ARG A 57 -6.03 8.83 -5.81
CA ARG A 57 -5.24 9.73 -4.96
C ARG A 57 -3.89 10.08 -5.57
N TYR A 58 -3.24 9.11 -6.21
CA TYR A 58 -1.87 9.21 -6.69
C TYR A 58 -1.76 9.16 -8.22
N GLY A 59 -2.82 8.80 -8.93
CA GLY A 59 -2.81 8.65 -10.38
C GLY A 59 -2.06 7.40 -10.86
N ARG A 60 -2.30 7.03 -12.13
CA ARG A 60 -1.44 6.12 -12.90
C ARG A 60 -0.86 6.92 -14.06
N PRO A 61 0.47 7.09 -14.17
CA PRO A 61 1.55 6.43 -13.42
C PRO A 61 1.79 7.00 -11.99
N ARG A 62 2.43 6.20 -11.11
CA ARG A 62 2.67 6.49 -9.68
C ARG A 62 3.78 7.53 -9.47
N VAL A 63 3.46 8.76 -9.82
CA VAL A 63 4.33 9.93 -9.67
C VAL A 63 3.64 10.91 -8.74
N SER A 64 4.32 11.34 -7.69
CA SER A 64 3.92 12.50 -6.90
C SER A 64 4.75 13.71 -7.28
N HIS A 65 4.11 14.87 -7.24
CA HIS A 65 4.72 16.15 -7.56
C HIS A 65 4.56 17.09 -6.38
N LEU A 66 5.58 17.89 -6.09
CA LEU A 66 5.53 18.88 -5.03
C LEU A 66 6.44 20.06 -5.40
N ASP A 67 5.95 21.27 -5.17
CA ASP A 67 6.72 22.49 -5.34
C ASP A 67 7.15 23.02 -3.96
N GLY A 68 8.39 23.48 -3.83
CA GLY A 68 8.88 24.05 -2.58
C GLY A 68 10.14 24.89 -2.71
N PHE A 69 10.44 25.64 -1.65
CA PHE A 69 11.65 26.45 -1.55
C PHE A 69 12.69 25.70 -0.72
N LEU A 70 13.66 25.07 -1.38
CA LEU A 70 14.74 24.31 -0.76
C LEU A 70 16.03 25.12 -0.64
N GLY A 71 16.13 26.27 -1.32
CA GLY A 71 17.38 27.03 -1.42
C GLY A 71 18.26 26.58 -2.60
N HIS A 72 17.72 25.75 -3.50
CA HIS A 72 18.37 25.29 -4.71
C HIS A 72 17.97 26.14 -5.91
N GLY A 73 18.54 27.35 -6.01
CA GLY A 73 18.41 28.16 -7.22
C GLY A 73 17.02 28.74 -7.47
N GLU A 74 16.17 28.86 -6.44
CA GLU A 74 14.85 29.54 -6.49
C GLU A 74 14.97 31.07 -6.62
N ALA A 75 15.75 31.53 -7.59
CA ALA A 75 15.90 32.94 -7.89
C ALA A 75 14.55 33.51 -8.37
N ARG A 76 14.22 34.72 -7.93
CA ARG A 76 12.99 35.45 -8.31
C ARG A 76 11.68 34.80 -7.81
N GLY A 77 11.76 33.95 -6.79
CA GLY A 77 10.58 33.38 -6.13
C GLY A 77 9.93 32.22 -6.89
N VAL A 78 10.63 31.62 -7.85
CA VAL A 78 10.17 30.39 -8.52
C VAL A 78 10.59 29.19 -7.67
N PRO A 79 9.65 28.38 -7.15
CA PRO A 79 10.00 27.22 -6.33
C PRO A 79 10.70 26.14 -7.14
N SER A 80 11.44 25.28 -6.45
CA SER A 80 11.95 24.04 -7.01
C SER A 80 10.81 23.06 -7.23
N HIS A 81 10.81 22.37 -8.38
CA HIS A 81 9.82 21.35 -8.70
C HIS A 81 10.38 19.96 -8.39
N LEU A 82 9.69 19.20 -7.56
CA LEU A 82 10.08 17.85 -7.18
C LEU A 82 9.11 16.84 -7.80
N MET A 83 9.66 15.72 -8.26
CA MET A 83 8.91 14.57 -8.74
C MET A 83 9.44 13.32 -8.06
N ALA A 84 8.60 12.56 -7.36
CA ALA A 84 8.97 11.27 -6.82
C ALA A 84 8.18 10.17 -7.52
N LEU A 85 8.84 9.11 -7.97
CA LEU A 85 8.20 8.01 -8.65
C LEU A 85 8.78 6.65 -8.29
N ASN A 86 7.92 5.64 -8.38
CA ASN A 86 8.31 4.24 -8.35
C ASN A 86 8.53 3.74 -9.78
N LEU A 87 9.79 3.70 -10.22
CA LEU A 87 10.20 3.23 -11.55
C LEU A 87 10.62 1.76 -11.47
N HIS A 88 9.73 0.83 -11.81
CA HIS A 88 10.03 -0.61 -11.80
C HIS A 88 10.61 -1.12 -10.46
N ARG A 89 10.01 -0.72 -9.34
CA ARG A 89 10.45 -1.01 -7.96
C ARG A 89 11.69 -0.23 -7.52
N LYS A 90 12.19 0.71 -8.31
CA LYS A 90 13.26 1.62 -7.91
C LYS A 90 12.64 2.98 -7.60
N ILE A 91 12.84 3.47 -6.39
CA ILE A 91 12.41 4.84 -6.04
C ILE A 91 13.35 5.84 -6.72
N VAL A 92 12.77 6.82 -7.40
CA VAL A 92 13.51 7.91 -8.05
C VAL A 92 12.89 9.22 -7.63
N LEU A 93 13.73 10.11 -7.10
CA LEU A 93 13.40 11.51 -6.84
C LEU A 93 14.09 12.36 -7.91
N VAL A 94 13.34 13.23 -8.58
CA VAL A 94 13.87 14.20 -9.54
C VAL A 94 13.58 15.58 -9.00
N GLU A 95 14.61 16.41 -8.93
CA GLU A 95 14.50 17.80 -8.55
C GLU A 95 14.83 18.68 -9.76
N PHE A 96 14.02 19.71 -9.99
CA PHE A 96 14.27 20.81 -10.91
C PHE A 96 14.50 22.09 -10.09
N PRO A 97 15.76 22.45 -9.80
CA PRO A 97 16.13 23.58 -8.96
C PRO A 97 15.55 24.89 -9.51
N GLY A 98 14.74 25.60 -8.73
CA GLY A 98 14.07 26.84 -9.15
C GLY A 98 13.22 26.70 -10.43
N GLY A 99 12.72 25.49 -10.72
CA GLY A 99 11.98 25.18 -11.95
C GLY A 99 12.85 25.11 -13.21
N ASP A 100 14.17 25.10 -13.09
CA ASP A 100 15.10 25.03 -14.23
C ASP A 100 15.13 23.61 -14.83
N THR A 101 14.36 23.41 -15.89
CA THR A 101 14.33 22.14 -16.66
C THR A 101 15.65 21.75 -17.30
N ALA A 102 16.63 22.67 -17.38
CA ALA A 102 17.96 22.37 -17.92
C ALA A 102 18.92 21.76 -16.89
N LYS A 103 18.55 21.75 -15.59
CA LYS A 103 19.43 21.27 -14.50
C LYS A 103 18.76 20.26 -13.57
N PRO A 104 18.14 19.18 -14.09
CA PRO A 104 17.55 18.17 -13.23
C PRO A 104 18.62 17.48 -12.37
N LYS A 105 18.35 17.34 -11.07
CA LYS A 105 19.12 16.50 -10.16
C LYS A 105 18.33 15.21 -9.92
N VAL A 106 18.96 14.05 -10.18
CA VAL A 106 18.31 12.74 -10.06
C VAL A 106 18.83 11.98 -8.84
N LEU A 107 17.93 11.85 -7.88
CA LEU A 107 17.84 11.09 -6.65
C LEU A 107 17.58 9.59 -6.80
N GLU A 108 18.59 8.72 -6.88
CA GLU A 108 18.31 7.28 -6.81
C GLU A 108 18.06 6.81 -5.37
N GLY A 109 16.90 6.22 -5.14
CA GLY A 109 16.50 5.61 -3.87
C GLY A 109 16.73 4.10 -3.82
N PRO A 110 16.21 3.44 -2.77
CA PRO A 110 16.30 1.99 -2.59
C PRO A 110 15.44 1.23 -3.61
N TYR A 111 15.68 -0.07 -3.66
CA TYR A 111 14.83 -1.01 -4.38
C TYR A 111 13.74 -1.56 -3.46
N LEU A 112 12.50 -1.55 -3.92
CA LEU A 112 11.36 -2.11 -3.21
C LEU A 112 11.27 -3.62 -3.46
N PHE A 113 11.11 -4.38 -2.39
CA PHE A 113 10.93 -5.83 -2.42
C PHE A 113 9.50 -6.20 -2.02
N GLY A 114 9.02 -7.35 -2.49
CA GLY A 114 7.67 -7.84 -2.18
C GLY A 114 6.73 -7.92 -3.39
N ALA A 115 5.62 -8.63 -3.22
CA ALA A 115 4.58 -8.72 -4.24
C ALA A 115 3.87 -7.36 -4.40
N GLN A 116 3.55 -6.96 -5.63
CA GLN A 116 2.93 -5.66 -5.94
C GLN A 116 3.78 -4.43 -5.57
N SER A 117 5.09 -4.60 -5.35
CA SER A 117 6.02 -3.47 -5.06
C SER A 117 6.21 -2.52 -6.25
N ASP A 118 5.90 -2.96 -7.47
CA ASP A 118 5.78 -2.08 -8.64
C ASP A 118 4.55 -1.16 -8.53
N GLN A 119 3.66 -1.48 -7.58
CA GLN A 119 2.42 -0.79 -7.33
C GLN A 119 2.37 0.10 -6.09
N THR A 120 3.48 0.18 -5.35
CA THR A 120 3.56 1.01 -4.17
C THR A 120 3.53 2.49 -4.55
N PRO A 121 2.56 3.28 -4.03
CA PRO A 121 2.54 4.73 -4.22
C PRO A 121 3.70 5.39 -3.46
N VAL A 122 4.17 6.52 -3.96
CA VAL A 122 5.23 7.32 -3.31
C VAL A 122 4.62 8.66 -2.93
N GLY A 123 4.32 8.83 -1.64
CA GLY A 123 3.97 10.11 -1.07
C GLY A 123 5.21 10.99 -0.93
N MET A 124 5.04 12.30 -0.98
CA MET A 124 6.14 13.26 -0.82
C MET A 124 5.68 14.44 0.03
N GLN A 125 6.54 14.86 0.96
CA GLN A 125 6.32 16.00 1.85
C GLN A 125 7.63 16.75 2.06
N LEU A 126 7.53 18.04 2.37
CA LEU A 126 8.65 18.87 2.80
C LEU A 126 8.55 19.13 4.28
N ARG A 127 9.60 18.79 5.03
CA ARG A 127 9.66 18.97 6.48
C ARG A 127 11.10 19.03 6.94
N ASP A 128 11.41 19.94 7.85
CA ASP A 128 12.69 19.97 8.54
C ASP A 128 12.78 18.78 9.50
N MET A 129 13.61 17.78 9.16
CA MET A 129 13.71 16.51 9.89
C MET A 129 14.83 16.51 10.92
N ASP A 130 15.89 17.30 10.72
CA ASP A 130 17.06 17.35 11.60
C ASP A 130 17.19 18.66 12.40
N ARG A 131 16.22 19.57 12.25
CA ARG A 131 16.06 20.86 12.93
C ARG A 131 17.15 21.87 12.58
N ASP A 132 17.66 21.82 11.36
CA ASP A 132 18.65 22.79 10.86
C ASP A 132 18.01 24.03 10.20
N GLY A 133 16.68 24.07 10.09
CA GLY A 133 15.90 25.15 9.51
C GLY A 133 15.78 25.08 7.98
N ALA A 134 16.42 24.12 7.33
CA ALA A 134 16.19 23.78 5.93
C ALA A 134 15.04 22.77 5.80
N LEU A 135 14.29 22.86 4.70
CA LEU A 135 13.27 21.86 4.40
C LEU A 135 13.92 20.63 3.75
N ASP A 136 13.71 19.47 4.36
CA ASP A 136 14.10 18.17 3.81
C ASP A 136 12.96 17.55 3.00
N VAL A 137 13.31 16.62 2.11
CA VAL A 137 12.32 15.84 1.36
C VAL A 137 12.08 14.52 2.08
N VAL A 138 10.83 14.29 2.46
CA VAL A 138 10.38 13.04 3.07
C VAL A 138 9.48 12.31 2.08
N LEU A 139 9.92 11.13 1.66
CA LEU A 139 9.12 10.22 0.86
C LEU A 139 8.44 9.20 1.76
N ASP A 140 7.14 9.04 1.58
CA ASP A 140 6.31 8.08 2.30
C ASP A 140 5.97 6.92 1.36
N ILE A 141 6.49 5.73 1.69
CA ILE A 141 6.44 4.53 0.86
C ILE A 141 5.94 3.37 1.73
N ASP A 142 4.66 3.02 1.60
CA ASP A 142 4.04 1.92 2.37
C ASP A 142 4.25 2.05 3.89
N ASP A 143 3.98 3.24 4.44
CA ASP A 143 4.19 3.60 5.85
C ASP A 143 5.67 3.63 6.31
N GLU A 144 6.63 3.52 5.39
CA GLU A 144 8.06 3.74 5.64
C GLU A 144 8.53 5.10 5.11
N TRP A 145 9.35 5.81 5.90
CA TRP A 145 9.91 7.09 5.52
C TRP A 145 11.32 6.95 4.95
N LEU A 146 11.50 7.43 3.72
CA LEU A 146 12.79 7.68 3.11
C LEU A 146 13.07 9.18 3.09
N ILE A 147 14.15 9.59 3.75
CA ILE A 147 14.46 11.00 4.00
C ILE A 147 15.67 11.40 3.16
N TYR A 148 15.55 12.51 2.43
CA TYR A 148 16.65 13.19 1.78
C TYR A 148 16.88 14.53 2.49
N LEU A 149 18.02 14.63 3.18
CA LEU A 149 18.42 15.85 3.85
C LEU A 149 18.88 16.90 2.85
N ASN A 150 18.48 18.14 3.09
CA ASN A 150 18.91 19.30 2.34
C ASN A 150 20.17 19.90 2.98
N LYS A 151 21.33 19.46 2.50
CA LYS A 151 22.64 19.92 3.01
C LYS A 151 23.60 20.28 1.90
N ASP A 152 24.47 21.23 2.19
CA ASP A 152 25.55 21.64 1.29
C ASP A 152 25.03 22.10 -0.09
N GLY A 153 23.80 22.63 -0.16
CA GLY A 153 23.16 23.08 -1.41
C GLY A 153 22.63 21.94 -2.30
N GLY A 154 22.40 20.77 -1.73
CA GLY A 154 21.76 19.65 -2.42
C GLY A 154 21.01 18.70 -1.50
N LEU A 155 20.20 17.85 -2.12
CA LEU A 155 19.59 16.72 -1.44
C LEU A 155 20.59 15.56 -1.35
N ARG A 156 20.62 14.88 -0.21
CA ARG A 156 21.38 13.63 -0.04
C ARG A 156 20.75 12.71 1.00
N LEU A 157 21.11 11.44 0.96
CA LEU A 157 20.73 10.52 2.03
C LEU A 157 21.46 10.90 3.34
N PRO A 158 20.79 10.77 4.50
CA PRO A 158 21.41 10.98 5.80
C PRO A 158 22.44 9.89 6.10
N THR A 159 23.54 10.31 6.74
CA THR A 159 24.56 9.39 7.29
C THR A 159 24.00 8.57 8.45
N ASP A 160 24.64 7.47 8.82
CA ASP A 160 24.17 6.62 9.94
C ASP A 160 23.98 7.41 11.25
N ALA A 161 24.90 8.33 11.55
CA ALA A 161 24.81 9.19 12.74
C ALA A 161 23.63 10.17 12.65
N GLU A 162 23.38 10.76 11.48
CA GLU A 162 22.24 11.64 11.24
C GLU A 162 20.92 10.87 11.30
N GLN A 163 20.85 9.67 10.71
CA GLN A 163 19.67 8.81 10.77
C GLN A 163 19.28 8.48 12.21
N GLN A 164 20.26 8.12 13.06
CA GLN A 164 20.02 7.88 14.47
C GLN A 164 19.47 9.12 15.18
N ARG A 165 20.04 10.29 14.89
CA ARG A 165 19.58 11.56 15.44
C ARG A 165 18.14 11.89 15.00
N ILE A 166 17.84 11.75 13.72
CA ILE A 166 16.51 12.01 13.17
C ILE A 166 15.48 11.09 13.83
N ARG A 167 15.80 9.81 14.04
CA ARG A 167 14.92 8.88 14.78
C ARG A 167 14.64 9.39 16.19
N GLN A 168 15.67 9.75 16.95
CA GLN A 168 15.50 10.30 18.31
C GLN A 168 14.68 11.59 18.34
N LEU A 169 14.84 12.46 17.34
CA LEU A 169 14.12 13.75 17.25
C LEU A 169 12.66 13.62 16.85
N ASN A 170 12.31 12.53 16.15
CA ASN A 170 10.99 12.30 15.57
C ASN A 170 10.27 11.08 16.16
N GLU A 171 10.88 10.38 17.12
CA GLU A 171 10.21 9.37 17.93
C GLU A 171 9.12 10.04 18.78
N PRO A 172 7.89 9.50 18.81
CA PRO A 172 6.84 10.02 19.67
C PRO A 172 7.27 9.83 21.14
N GLU A 173 7.24 10.90 21.93
CA GLU A 173 7.62 10.97 23.36
C GLU A 173 6.91 9.95 24.30
N GLY A 174 6.04 9.08 23.78
CA GLY A 174 5.26 8.09 24.54
C GLY A 174 5.92 6.72 24.77
N ALA A 175 7.06 6.38 24.13
CA ALA A 175 7.67 5.06 24.30
C ALA A 175 8.57 4.93 25.55
N ALA A 176 8.93 6.04 26.20
CA ALA A 176 9.87 6.05 27.33
C ALA A 176 9.23 5.81 28.70
N ASN A 177 7.90 5.66 28.80
CA ASN A 177 7.19 5.60 30.09
C ASN A 177 6.33 4.33 30.26
N GLY A 178 6.91 3.18 29.90
CA GLY A 178 6.23 1.88 29.89
C GLY A 178 6.97 0.78 30.65
N THR A 179 7.48 1.04 31.86
CA THR A 179 7.73 -0.03 32.85
C THR A 179 7.75 0.57 34.26
N ARG A 180 6.64 0.40 34.98
CA ARG A 180 6.62 0.19 36.43
C ARG A 180 5.98 -1.17 36.68
#